data_AF-A0A7Y2XZS3-F1
#
_entry.id   AF-A0A7Y2XZS3-F1
#
_cell.length_a   1.000
_cell.length_b   1.000
_cell.length_c   1.000
_cell.angle_alpha   90.00
_cell.angle_beta   90.00
_cell.angle_gamma   90.00
#
_symmetry.space_group_name_H-M   'P 1'
#
loop_
_entity.id
_entity.type
_entity.pdbx_description
1 polymer ?
#
loop_
_entity_poly.entity_id
_entity_poly.type
_entity_poly.pdbx_seq_one_letter_code
_entity_poly.pdbx_strand_id
1 'polypeptide(L)'
;MMFDLPDDDALYAALIARDAGYDGRAYVGVTSTGVFCRLTCSARKPKRENCIFFDSIGGCIEAGFRACKKCHPMAPAAEADPLVGQLLQALRENPARRWFESDIV
;
A
#
# COMPACT_ATOMS: atom_id res chain seq x y z
N MET A 1 9.70 -10.16 -14.07
CA MET A 1 10.06 -9.95 -12.66
C MET A 1 8.83 -10.29 -11.83
N MET A 2 9.03 -10.87 -10.65
CA MET A 2 8.21 -11.95 -10.09
C MET A 2 6.97 -11.45 -9.32
N PHE A 3 5.97 -10.88 -10.00
CA PHE A 3 4.51 -10.96 -9.73
C PHE A 3 3.81 -10.15 -10.85
N ASP A 4 3.26 -10.83 -11.87
CA ASP A 4 2.39 -10.17 -12.85
C ASP A 4 1.09 -9.78 -12.13
N LEU A 5 0.59 -8.56 -12.32
CA LEU A 5 -0.68 -8.18 -11.71
C LEU A 5 -1.78 -9.05 -12.32
N PRO A 6 -2.77 -9.50 -11.52
CA PRO A 6 -3.97 -10.06 -12.09
C PRO A 6 -4.66 -9.01 -12.96
N ASP A 7 -5.61 -9.48 -13.77
CA ASP A 7 -6.30 -8.60 -14.71
C ASP A 7 -7.00 -7.41 -14.01
N ASP A 8 -7.17 -6.32 -14.76
CA ASP A 8 -7.78 -5.09 -14.27
C ASP A 8 -9.21 -5.28 -13.73
N ASP A 9 -9.95 -6.29 -14.20
CA ASP A 9 -11.30 -6.58 -13.69
C ASP A 9 -11.23 -7.25 -12.30
N ALA A 10 -10.31 -8.19 -12.10
CA ALA A 10 -10.04 -8.79 -10.80
C ALA A 10 -9.54 -7.76 -9.79
N LEU A 11 -8.64 -6.86 -10.20
CA LEU A 11 -8.17 -5.77 -9.36
C LEU A 11 -9.26 -4.75 -9.03
N TYR A 12 -10.17 -4.49 -9.98
CA TYR A 12 -11.33 -3.66 -9.72
C TYR A 12 -12.30 -4.32 -8.73
N ALA A 13 -12.55 -5.63 -8.87
CA ALA A 13 -13.35 -6.38 -7.90
C ALA A 13 -12.71 -6.33 -6.50
N ALA A 14 -11.40 -6.53 -6.39
CA ALA A 14 -10.65 -6.42 -5.15
C ALA A 14 -10.71 -4.99 -4.56
N LEU A 15 -10.63 -3.96 -5.41
CA LEU A 15 -10.79 -2.56 -5.01
C LEU A 15 -12.18 -2.30 -4.41
N ILE A 16 -13.25 -2.83 -5.01
CA ILE A 16 -14.63 -2.71 -4.51
C ILE A 16 -14.79 -3.47 -3.19
N ALA A 17 -14.24 -4.68 -3.10
CA ALA A 17 -14.27 -5.53 -1.91
C ALA A 17 -13.38 -5.01 -0.76
N ARG A 18 -12.45 -4.09 -1.03
CA ARG A 18 -11.41 -3.62 -0.10
C ARG A 18 -10.52 -4.77 0.39
N ASP A 19 -10.14 -5.65 -0.53
CA ASP A 19 -9.36 -6.84 -0.21
C ASP A 19 -7.95 -6.48 0.30
N ALA A 20 -7.66 -6.87 1.54
CA ALA A 20 -6.36 -6.65 2.18
C ALA A 20 -5.25 -7.55 1.62
N GLY A 21 -5.59 -8.62 0.89
CA GLY A 21 -4.63 -9.51 0.24
C GLY A 21 -3.78 -8.82 -0.84
N TYR A 22 -4.23 -7.65 -1.32
CA TYR A 22 -3.54 -6.82 -2.30
C TYR A 22 -2.86 -5.58 -1.70
N ASP A 23 -2.91 -5.39 -0.37
CA ASP A 23 -2.25 -4.25 0.26
C ASP A 23 -0.72 -4.36 0.06
N GLY A 24 -0.12 -3.30 -0.49
CA GLY A 24 1.31 -3.29 -0.83
C GLY A 24 1.70 -4.08 -2.09
N ARG A 25 0.75 -4.74 -2.77
CA ARG A 25 0.99 -5.49 -4.03
C ARG A 25 0.41 -4.81 -5.26
N ALA A 26 -0.67 -4.07 -5.08
CA ALA A 26 -1.31 -3.32 -6.15
C ALA A 26 -1.75 -1.95 -5.66
N TYR A 27 -1.78 -1.01 -6.59
CA TYR A 27 -2.22 0.36 -6.37
C TYR A 27 -3.18 0.76 -7.50
N VAL A 28 -4.16 1.59 -7.18
CA VAL A 28 -5.08 2.15 -8.17
C VAL A 28 -4.79 3.63 -8.36
N GLY A 29 -4.46 4.04 -9.58
CA GLY A 29 -4.47 5.41 -10.05
C GLY A 29 -5.87 5.81 -10.52
N VAL A 30 -6.41 6.89 -9.97
CA VAL A 30 -7.73 7.41 -10.30
C VAL A 30 -7.59 8.60 -11.23
N THR A 31 -7.86 8.40 -12.52
CA THR A 31 -7.62 9.40 -13.59
C THR A 31 -8.41 10.68 -13.37
N SER A 32 -9.65 10.58 -12.90
CA SER A 32 -10.53 11.74 -12.64
C SER A 32 -10.03 12.67 -11.54
N THR A 33 -9.17 12.21 -10.62
CA THR A 33 -8.64 13.02 -9.51
C THR A 33 -7.12 13.19 -9.52
N GLY A 34 -6.43 12.44 -10.40
CA GLY A 34 -4.98 12.34 -10.45
C GLY A 34 -4.36 11.75 -9.18
N VAL A 35 -5.10 10.96 -8.41
CA VAL A 35 -4.65 10.39 -7.12
C VAL A 35 -4.47 8.89 -7.24
N PHE A 36 -3.39 8.34 -6.68
CA PHE A 36 -3.26 6.89 -6.49
C PHE A 36 -3.52 6.47 -5.03
N CYS A 37 -4.11 5.30 -4.84
CA CYS A 37 -4.53 4.75 -3.55
C CYS A 37 -4.18 3.26 -3.41
N ARG A 38 -4.20 2.77 -2.15
CA ARG A 38 -4.31 1.33 -1.84
C ARG A 38 -5.71 0.82 -2.19
N LEU A 39 -5.84 -0.48 -2.50
CA LEU A 39 -7.14 -1.10 -2.81
C LEU A 39 -8.07 -1.13 -1.57
N THR A 40 -7.49 -1.16 -0.38
CA THR A 40 -8.16 -1.08 0.93
C THR A 40 -8.70 0.32 1.29
N CYS A 41 -8.41 1.34 0.48
CA CYS A 41 -8.78 2.73 0.78
C CYS A 41 -10.28 2.90 1.07
N SER A 42 -10.60 3.59 2.16
CA SER A 42 -11.97 3.85 2.63
C SER A 42 -12.69 4.95 1.83
N ALA A 43 -11.99 5.66 0.94
CA ALA A 43 -12.57 6.67 0.08
C ALA A 43 -13.67 6.10 -0.83
N ARG A 44 -14.53 6.98 -1.36
CA ARG A 44 -15.54 6.62 -2.36
C ARG A 44 -14.83 5.93 -3.53
N LYS A 45 -15.33 4.74 -3.90
CA LYS A 45 -14.73 3.96 -4.97
C LYS A 45 -15.00 4.63 -6.33
N PRO A 46 -13.97 4.81 -7.17
CA PRO A 46 -14.13 5.36 -8.50
C PRO A 46 -14.88 4.38 -9.42
N LYS A 47 -15.40 4.90 -10.53
CA LYS A 47 -15.90 4.05 -11.62
C LYS A 47 -14.75 3.31 -12.28
N ARG A 48 -15.00 2.10 -12.77
CA ARG A 48 -14.02 1.26 -13.48
C ARG A 48 -13.26 2.01 -14.57
N GLU A 49 -13.97 2.79 -15.39
CA GLU A 49 -13.39 3.58 -16.49
C GLU A 49 -12.31 4.59 -16.05
N ASN A 50 -12.30 4.98 -14.76
CA ASN A 50 -11.34 5.92 -14.19
C ASN A 50 -10.21 5.24 -13.41
N CYS A 51 -10.10 3.92 -13.48
CA CYS A 51 -9.12 3.14 -12.73
C CYS A 51 -8.01 2.67 -13.66
N ILE A 52 -6.77 2.91 -13.25
CA ILE A 52 -5.57 2.30 -13.82
C ILE A 52 -4.82 1.63 -12.66
N PHE A 53 -4.33 0.41 -12.86
CA PHE A 53 -3.65 -0.34 -11.80
C PHE A 53 -2.13 -0.38 -12.02
N PHE A 54 -1.40 -0.43 -10.91
CA PHE A 54 0.07 -0.44 -10.89
C PHE A 54 0.57 -1.45 -9.86
N ASP A 55 1.71 -2.10 -10.15
CA ASP A 55 2.43 -3.00 -9.23
C ASP A 55 3.16 -2.28 -8.10
N SER A 56 3.41 -0.99 -8.29
CA SER A 56 4.34 -0.25 -7.46
C SER A 56 3.93 1.21 -7.32
N ILE A 57 4.36 1.79 -6.20
CA ILE A 57 4.27 3.23 -5.96
C ILE A 57 5.10 4.00 -6.99
N GLY A 58 6.25 3.46 -7.40
CA GLY A 58 7.10 4.03 -8.43
C GLY A 58 6.33 4.24 -9.74
N GLY A 59 5.69 3.19 -10.26
CA GLY A 59 4.89 3.28 -11.47
C GLY A 59 3.75 4.30 -11.38
N CYS A 60 3.11 4.43 -10.21
CA CYS A 60 2.09 5.46 -9.99
C CYS A 60 2.65 6.88 -10.11
N ILE A 61 3.81 7.14 -9.52
CA ILE A 61 4.45 8.47 -9.51
C ILE A 61 4.97 8.82 -10.90
N GLU A 62 5.61 7.88 -11.59
CA GLU A 62 6.09 8.05 -12.96
C GLU A 62 4.94 8.34 -13.93
N ALA A 63 3.77 7.74 -13.71
CA ALA A 63 2.54 8.04 -14.45
C ALA A 63 1.86 9.36 -14.05
N GLY A 64 2.44 10.12 -13.10
CA GLY A 64 1.97 11.46 -12.72
C GLY A 64 0.87 11.50 -11.66
N PHE A 65 0.59 10.41 -10.96
CA PHE A 65 -0.40 10.38 -9.89
C PHE A 65 0.18 10.86 -8.56
N ARG A 66 -0.60 11.62 -7.80
CA ARG A 66 -0.25 12.04 -6.43
C ARG A 66 -0.76 11.04 -5.38
N ALA A 67 -0.01 10.90 -4.28
CA ALA A 67 -0.39 9.99 -3.20
C ALA A 67 -1.68 10.43 -2.48
N CYS A 68 -2.54 9.47 -2.17
CA CYS A 68 -3.78 9.73 -1.44
C CYS A 68 -3.53 10.16 0.01
N LYS A 69 -4.23 11.22 0.44
CA LYS A 69 -4.19 11.75 1.80
C LYS A 69 -5.10 11.01 2.80
N LYS A 70 -5.83 9.98 2.38
CA LYS A 70 -6.69 9.17 3.27
C LYS A 70 -6.07 7.84 3.65
N CYS A 71 -5.51 7.12 2.66
CA CYS A 71 -4.88 5.81 2.90
C CYS A 71 -3.36 5.88 3.02
N HIS A 72 -2.76 7.08 2.86
CA HIS A 72 -1.33 7.32 2.97
C HIS A 72 -0.47 6.20 2.33
N PRO A 73 -0.59 5.98 1.01
CA PRO A 73 0.02 4.82 0.37
C PRO A 73 1.55 4.81 0.47
N MET A 74 2.17 5.98 0.68
CA MET A 74 3.61 6.14 0.88
C MET A 74 4.06 6.06 2.34
N ALA A 75 3.15 6.05 3.32
CA ALA A 75 3.53 5.90 4.72
C ALA A 75 3.93 4.44 4.98
N PRO A 76 5.04 4.19 5.71
CA PRO A 76 5.47 2.84 6.05
C PRO A 76 4.36 2.09 6.78
N ALA A 77 4.08 0.86 6.33
CA ALA A 77 3.07 -0.01 6.95
C ALA A 77 3.33 -0.25 8.45
N ALA A 78 4.59 -0.15 8.86
CA ALA A 78 5.03 -0.24 10.24
C ALA A 78 4.45 0.82 11.18
N GLU A 79 3.98 1.97 10.67
CA GLU A 79 3.30 2.98 11.51
C GLU A 79 1.88 2.55 11.90
N ALA A 80 1.30 1.55 11.23
CA ALA A 80 -0.07 1.10 11.52
C ALA A 80 -0.14 0.13 12.72
N ASP A 81 0.97 -0.49 13.11
CA ASP A 81 1.03 -1.45 14.21
C ASP A 81 1.92 -0.94 15.36
N PRO A 82 1.37 -0.71 16.56
CA PRO A 82 2.14 -0.22 17.72
C PRO A 82 3.30 -1.13 18.13
N LEU A 83 3.19 -2.45 17.91
CA LEU A 83 4.25 -3.41 18.22
C LEU A 83 5.42 -3.26 17.24
N VAL A 84 5.12 -3.10 15.95
CA VAL A 84 6.15 -2.85 14.93
C VAL A 84 6.84 -1.52 15.17
N GLY A 85 6.09 -0.48 15.57
CA GLY A 85 6.64 0.81 15.97
C GLY A 85 7.66 0.69 17.11
N GLN A 86 7.32 -0.05 18.17
CA GLN A 86 8.23 -0.32 19.29
C GLN A 86 9.50 -1.06 18.86
N LEU A 87 9.35 -2.09 18.02
CA LEU A 87 10.50 -2.85 17.51
C LEU A 87 11.43 -1.97 16.67
N LEU A 88 10.87 -1.13 15.79
CA LEU A 88 11.65 -0.19 14.99
C LEU A 88 12.39 0.83 15.85
N GLN A 89 11.79 1.29 16.94
CA GLN A 89 12.45 2.18 17.89
C GLN A 89 13.62 1.46 18.58
N ALA A 90 13.37 0.26 19.09
CA ALA A 90 14.38 -0.54 19.79
C ALA A 90 15.59 -0.86 18.89
N LEU A 91 15.35 -1.15 17.61
CA LEU A 91 16.39 -1.34 16.59
C LEU A 91 17.23 -0.08 16.35
N ARG A 92 16.61 1.12 16.33
CA ARG A 92 17.34 2.39 16.17
C ARG A 92 18.22 2.69 17.37
N GLU A 93 17.76 2.36 18.57
CA GLU A 93 18.51 2.58 19.80
C GLU A 93 19.71 1.63 19.93
N ASN A 94 19.59 0.40 19.42
CA ASN A 94 20.64 -0.62 19.51
C ASN A 94 20.87 -1.36 18.17
N PRO A 95 21.44 -0.70 17.15
CA PRO A 95 21.55 -1.28 15.81
C PRO A 95 22.56 -2.43 15.72
N ALA A 96 23.56 -2.49 16.61
CA ALA A 96 24.56 -3.55 16.64
C ALA A 96 24.12 -4.77 17.48
N ARG A 97 23.00 -4.68 18.20
CA ARG A 97 22.47 -5.80 18.98
C ARG A 97 21.87 -6.86 18.06
N ARG A 98 22.12 -8.12 18.37
CA ARG A 98 21.43 -9.26 17.74
C ARG A 98 20.10 -9.49 18.45
N TRP A 99 19.01 -9.46 17.69
CA TRP A 99 17.64 -9.62 18.18
C TRP A 99 17.15 -11.06 17.95
N PHE A 100 16.34 -11.57 18.87
CA PHE A 100 15.72 -12.88 18.81
C PHE A 100 14.19 -12.77 18.95
N GLU A 101 13.47 -13.82 18.56
CA GLU A 101 12.00 -13.87 18.66
C GLU A 101 11.50 -13.70 20.11
N SER A 102 12.29 -14.13 21.09
CA SER A 102 12.03 -13.95 22.53
C SER A 102 12.04 -12.49 22.99
N ASP A 103 12.59 -11.56 22.20
CA ASP A 103 12.60 -10.13 22.52
C ASP A 103 11.30 -9.41 22.07
N ILE A 104 10.42 -10.10 21.33
CA ILE A 104 9.21 -9.52 20.69
C ILE A 104 7.91 -9.94 21.42
N VAL A 105 8.02 -10.76 22.48
CA VAL A 105 6.88 -11.33 23.23
C VAL A 105 6.42 -10.44 24.37
#